data_AF-A0A812G4C1-F1
#
_entry.id   AF-A0A812G4C1-F1
#
_cell.length_a   1.000
_cell.length_b   1.000
_cell.length_c   1.000
_cell.angle_alpha   90.00
_cell.angle_beta   90.00
_cell.angle_gamma   90.00
#
_symmetry.space_group_name_H-M   'P 1'
#
loop_
_entity.id
_entity.type
_entity.pdbx_description
1 polymer ?
#
loop_
_entity_poly.entity_id
_entity_poly.type
_entity_poly.pdbx_seq_one_letter_code
_entity_poly.pdbx_strand_id
1 'polypeptide(L)'
;MLPEGLTASLVTQNVRLAALAKAGHWARALEVLVAMREAEEAEARKPDLVSFNTTLQALESASKWEHVLALLQETPDPDLRSLGSAITACAKGGDWHRALSLMKSMQERLLTPDLPCHTAMLTAFRRSQSWALGLQYLKQLLETEKLDAVGYDAALGICEAGCWQEAVWVLEESRSQGCQPTVSGLCSAIAALKASDSPAALPYIESLYEEITQHALQQLEEMRVDCQSDAAIKLRVSRGVQTVLALDALHAEGRRSQTLEDAFREVVLRPTMLELQRSASKESSKLAGQHGLGVLFTGEALLQLGIASGHEDEWLVTAKTAIAAALDRSFPGGLPKEASARQLFSWVSHLVFQPAESGDDSAASGSGQPRRFRSNGEIVAHGLHRWPEGSDLLRPIFSSYDRSQHSERRALLKVLQRLLEQGASPGATGTVRLFSCHTPCVSCLSVFTQFQALFPNVRLVVAFSPWAETRAFWQERIYFLDLISKADEIAQEAGGLKASQKDGPKSKPEEAPPGDEGKGSASPKEEETGPAAPEASKPSQEASAESREKASDEQESKEEPGPPASKESELKEAKESKAAKAAKEAKEEVVARRSEIATAIETAWGRKNTENAPNR
;
A
#
# COMPACT_ATOMS: atom_id res chain seq x y z
N MET A 1 2.17 26.50 -28.26
CA MET A 1 1.50 26.01 -29.47
C MET A 1 2.56 25.83 -30.54
N LEU A 2 2.74 24.62 -31.08
CA LEU A 2 3.61 24.41 -32.24
C LEU A 2 2.79 24.76 -33.50
N PRO A 3 3.38 25.47 -34.49
CA PRO A 3 2.65 26.03 -35.61
C PRO A 3 2.07 24.93 -36.52
N GLU A 4 0.82 25.15 -36.93
CA GLU A 4 0.09 24.41 -37.95
C GLU A 4 0.85 24.51 -39.29
N GLY A 5 1.65 23.50 -39.63
CA GLY A 5 2.41 23.51 -40.88
C GLY A 5 3.62 22.57 -40.96
N LEU A 6 4.07 21.98 -39.85
CA LEU A 6 5.01 20.85 -39.92
C LEU A 6 4.24 19.60 -40.33
N THR A 7 4.33 19.22 -41.61
CA THR A 7 3.79 17.97 -42.14
C THR A 7 4.07 16.82 -41.16
N ALA A 8 3.04 16.08 -40.75
CA ALA A 8 3.13 14.96 -39.81
C ALA A 8 4.01 13.83 -40.39
N SER A 9 5.33 13.97 -40.25
CA SER A 9 6.31 12.97 -40.63
C SER A 9 6.48 11.95 -39.50
N LEU A 10 6.98 10.74 -39.83
CA LEU A 10 7.35 9.73 -38.84
C LEU A 10 8.30 10.29 -37.76
N VAL A 11 9.26 11.12 -38.16
CA VAL A 11 10.20 11.78 -37.25
C VAL A 11 9.47 12.70 -36.27
N THR A 12 8.54 13.53 -36.75
CA THR A 12 7.76 14.45 -35.90
C THR A 12 6.90 13.67 -34.90
N GLN A 13 6.31 12.55 -35.30
CA GLN A 13 5.53 11.70 -34.40
C GLN A 13 6.40 10.96 -33.39
N ASN A 14 7.57 10.45 -33.79
CA ASN A 14 8.53 9.82 -32.86
C ASN A 14 9.06 10.83 -31.83
N VAL A 15 9.31 12.08 -32.23
CA VAL A 15 9.65 13.17 -31.29
C VAL A 15 8.49 13.44 -30.32
N ARG A 16 7.25 13.47 -30.82
CA ARG A 16 6.06 13.62 -29.99
C ARG A 16 5.89 12.46 -29.00
N LEU A 17 6.07 11.21 -29.44
CA LEU A 17 6.06 10.02 -28.60
C LEU A 17 7.14 10.11 -27.52
N ALA A 18 8.38 10.47 -27.89
CA ALA A 18 9.47 10.62 -26.94
C ALA A 18 9.21 11.72 -25.91
N ALA A 19 8.59 12.84 -26.31
CA ALA A 19 8.19 13.90 -25.40
C ALA A 19 7.08 13.44 -24.43
N LEU A 20 6.06 12.72 -24.94
CA LEU A 20 4.98 12.16 -24.11
C LEU A 20 5.50 11.10 -23.14
N ALA A 21 6.43 10.24 -23.58
CA ALA A 21 7.08 9.24 -22.76
C ALA A 21 7.88 9.89 -21.62
N LYS A 22 8.68 10.92 -21.92
CA LYS A 22 9.43 11.69 -20.92
C LYS A 22 8.51 12.42 -19.93
N ALA A 23 7.34 12.86 -20.37
CA ALA A 23 6.34 13.50 -19.53
C ALA A 23 5.46 12.50 -18.74
N GLY A 24 5.68 11.19 -18.88
CA GLY A 24 4.91 10.15 -18.18
C GLY A 24 3.47 9.95 -18.70
N HIS A 25 3.11 10.56 -19.84
CA HIS A 25 1.78 10.47 -20.44
C HIS A 25 1.62 9.21 -21.32
N TRP A 26 1.77 8.03 -20.71
CA TRP A 26 1.72 6.73 -21.42
C TRP A 26 0.43 6.52 -22.23
N ALA A 27 -0.72 6.95 -21.72
CA ALA A 27 -2.01 6.79 -22.40
C ALA A 27 -2.05 7.61 -23.71
N ARG A 28 -1.58 8.86 -23.66
CA ARG A 28 -1.48 9.72 -24.85
C ARG A 28 -0.42 9.22 -25.83
N ALA A 29 0.67 8.63 -25.33
CA ALA A 29 1.67 8.00 -26.20
C ALA A 29 1.05 6.81 -26.96
N LEU A 30 0.26 5.98 -26.29
CA LEU A 30 -0.46 4.87 -26.91
C LEU A 30 -1.51 5.38 -27.93
N GLU A 31 -2.28 6.42 -27.60
CA GLU A 31 -3.22 7.06 -28.54
C GLU A 31 -2.51 7.55 -29.81
N VAL A 32 -1.33 8.17 -29.68
CA VAL A 32 -0.53 8.62 -30.82
C VAL A 32 -0.06 7.43 -31.65
N LEU A 33 0.39 6.34 -31.02
CA LEU A 33 0.82 5.14 -31.73
C LEU A 33 -0.34 4.48 -32.50
N VAL A 34 -1.53 4.40 -31.90
CA VAL A 34 -2.75 3.90 -32.55
C VAL A 34 -3.14 4.80 -33.72
N ALA A 35 -3.15 6.13 -33.54
CA ALA A 35 -3.45 7.06 -34.62
C ALA A 35 -2.43 6.98 -35.79
N MET A 36 -1.15 6.69 -35.50
CA MET A 36 -0.15 6.44 -36.54
C MET A 36 -0.43 5.15 -37.33
N ARG A 37 -1.03 4.13 -36.70
CA ARG A 37 -1.42 2.88 -37.37
C ARG A 37 -2.66 3.04 -38.24
N GLU A 38 -3.65 3.81 -37.77
CA GLU A 38 -4.93 4.03 -38.45
C GLU A 38 -4.83 5.05 -39.61
N ALA A 39 -3.72 5.77 -39.73
CA ALA A 39 -3.51 6.71 -40.82
C ALA A 39 -3.31 5.99 -42.17
N GLU A 40 -4.32 6.05 -43.04
CA GLU A 40 -4.37 5.33 -44.32
C GLU A 40 -3.41 5.89 -45.41
N GLU A 41 -2.89 7.11 -45.27
CA GLU A 41 -2.46 7.90 -46.43
C GLU A 41 -0.94 7.96 -46.75
N ALA A 42 -0.05 7.29 -46.02
CA ALA A 42 1.35 7.16 -46.48
C ALA A 42 2.13 6.06 -45.74
N GLU A 43 2.72 5.13 -46.49
CA GLU A 43 3.63 4.09 -45.95
C GLU A 43 4.79 4.69 -45.13
N ALA A 44 5.24 5.90 -45.50
CA ALA A 44 6.27 6.66 -44.80
C ALA A 44 5.84 7.24 -43.43
N ARG A 45 4.59 7.01 -42.99
CA ARG A 45 4.05 7.46 -41.69
C ARG A 45 3.69 6.32 -40.74
N LYS A 46 3.81 5.06 -41.19
CA LYS A 46 3.53 3.90 -40.34
C LYS A 46 4.52 3.84 -39.16
N PRO A 47 4.08 3.40 -37.98
CA PRO A 47 4.97 3.28 -36.84
C PRO A 47 6.08 2.28 -37.11
N ASP A 48 7.30 2.68 -36.75
CA ASP A 48 8.49 1.85 -36.84
C ASP A 48 8.85 1.27 -35.47
N LEU A 49 9.90 0.43 -35.43
CA LEU A 49 10.38 -0.15 -34.18
C LEU A 49 10.74 0.92 -33.13
N VAL A 50 11.13 2.12 -33.56
CA VAL A 50 11.38 3.27 -32.66
C VAL A 50 10.07 3.76 -32.04
N SER A 51 8.99 3.89 -32.81
CA SER A 51 7.65 4.23 -32.29
C SER A 51 7.18 3.21 -31.23
N PHE A 52 7.32 1.91 -31.53
CA PHE A 52 6.95 0.83 -30.61
C PHE A 52 7.81 0.85 -29.35
N ASN A 53 9.14 0.85 -29.48
CA ASN A 53 10.07 0.86 -28.35
C ASN A 53 9.89 2.08 -27.44
N THR A 54 9.62 3.26 -28.01
CA THR A 54 9.35 4.48 -27.23
C THR A 54 8.06 4.35 -26.41
N THR A 55 7.04 3.73 -27.00
CA THR A 55 5.75 3.51 -26.32
C THR A 55 5.85 2.41 -25.27
N LEU A 56 6.59 1.32 -25.56
CA LEU A 56 6.92 0.27 -24.59
C LEU A 56 7.65 0.85 -23.38
N GLN A 57 8.65 1.72 -23.59
CA GLN A 57 9.37 2.39 -22.50
C GLN A 57 8.45 3.30 -21.66
N ALA A 58 7.50 4.00 -22.29
CA ALA A 58 6.52 4.82 -21.59
C ALA A 58 5.60 3.96 -20.69
N LEU A 59 5.13 2.83 -21.22
CA LEU A 59 4.28 1.88 -20.49
C LEU A 59 5.04 1.17 -19.36
N GLU A 60 6.30 0.82 -19.60
CA GLU A 60 7.22 0.23 -18.61
C GLU A 60 7.50 1.21 -17.44
N SER A 61 7.70 2.49 -17.75
CA SER A 61 7.87 3.54 -16.74
C SER A 61 6.60 3.74 -15.91
N ALA A 62 5.43 3.54 -16.53
CA ALA A 62 4.12 3.60 -15.88
C ALA A 62 3.68 2.29 -15.20
N SER A 63 4.54 1.26 -15.19
CA SER A 63 4.25 -0.08 -14.64
C SER A 63 2.99 -0.75 -15.21
N LYS A 64 2.70 -0.53 -16.50
CA LYS A 64 1.53 -1.10 -17.21
C LYS A 64 1.88 -2.41 -17.93
N TRP A 65 2.33 -3.41 -17.18
CA TRP A 65 2.87 -4.65 -17.73
C TRP A 65 1.90 -5.38 -18.69
N GLU A 66 0.58 -5.37 -18.44
CA GLU A 66 -0.43 -5.95 -19.35
C GLU A 66 -0.41 -5.29 -20.73
N HIS A 67 -0.34 -3.95 -20.75
CA HIS A 67 -0.31 -3.18 -21.98
C HIS A 67 1.03 -3.34 -22.70
N VAL A 68 2.12 -3.49 -21.94
CA VAL A 68 3.46 -3.79 -22.50
C VAL A 68 3.44 -5.13 -23.22
N LEU A 69 2.87 -6.18 -22.62
CA LEU A 69 2.79 -7.51 -23.23
C LEU A 69 1.89 -7.53 -24.46
N ALA A 70 0.73 -6.85 -24.42
CA ALA A 70 -0.15 -6.71 -25.57
C ALA A 70 0.56 -5.98 -26.72
N LEU A 71 1.22 -4.85 -26.43
CA LEU A 71 1.96 -4.09 -27.43
C LEU A 71 3.17 -4.86 -27.99
N LEU A 72 3.84 -5.67 -27.16
CA LEU A 72 4.94 -6.52 -27.61
C LEU A 72 4.48 -7.59 -28.61
N GLN A 73 3.29 -8.17 -28.42
CA GLN A 73 2.71 -9.11 -29.38
C GLN A 73 2.40 -8.46 -30.74
N GLU A 74 2.05 -7.18 -30.72
CA GLU A 74 1.82 -6.37 -31.93
C GLU A 74 3.12 -5.82 -32.55
N THR A 75 4.26 -5.90 -31.85
CA THR A 75 5.53 -5.34 -32.32
C THR A 75 6.14 -6.27 -33.37
N PRO A 76 6.36 -5.81 -34.61
CA PRO A 76 7.03 -6.60 -35.62
C PRO A 76 8.52 -6.75 -35.27
N ASP A 77 9.03 -7.98 -35.31
CA ASP A 77 10.43 -8.34 -35.03
C ASP A 77 11.01 -7.65 -33.78
N PRO A 78 10.47 -7.95 -32.57
CA PRO A 78 10.90 -7.31 -31.33
C PRO A 78 12.39 -7.55 -31.08
N ASP A 79 13.10 -6.47 -30.78
CA ASP A 79 14.54 -6.46 -30.53
C ASP A 79 14.85 -6.63 -29.04
N LEU A 80 16.15 -6.61 -28.70
CA LEU A 80 16.65 -6.63 -27.32
C LEU A 80 15.96 -5.56 -26.45
N ARG A 81 15.68 -4.38 -27.00
CA ARG A 81 15.06 -3.28 -26.27
C ARG A 81 13.57 -3.55 -26.02
N SER A 82 12.83 -4.03 -27.03
CA SER A 82 11.41 -4.39 -26.87
C SER A 82 11.23 -5.45 -25.78
N LEU A 83 12.03 -6.52 -25.84
CA LEU A 83 11.99 -7.63 -24.89
C LEU A 83 12.49 -7.20 -23.50
N GLY A 84 13.56 -6.40 -23.43
CA GLY A 84 14.08 -5.86 -22.16
C GLY A 84 13.08 -4.96 -21.42
N SER A 85 12.35 -4.08 -22.14
CA SER A 85 11.26 -3.29 -21.53
C SER A 85 10.12 -4.18 -21.06
N ALA A 86 9.79 -5.25 -21.78
CA ALA A 86 8.77 -6.22 -21.35
C ALA A 86 9.19 -6.99 -20.08
N ILE A 87 10.42 -7.49 -20.03
CA ILE A 87 10.99 -8.15 -18.85
C ILE A 87 10.97 -7.20 -17.65
N THR A 88 11.40 -5.95 -17.84
CA THR A 88 11.40 -4.93 -16.77
C THR A 88 9.99 -4.60 -16.29
N ALA A 89 9.01 -4.52 -17.19
CA ALA A 89 7.62 -4.30 -16.81
C ALA A 89 7.04 -5.48 -16.03
N CYS A 90 7.28 -6.72 -16.47
CA CYS A 90 6.91 -7.94 -15.74
C CYS A 90 7.57 -8.01 -14.37
N ALA A 91 8.86 -7.65 -14.29
CA ALA A 91 9.60 -7.58 -13.03
C ALA A 91 8.98 -6.59 -12.06
N LYS A 92 8.64 -5.36 -12.50
CA LYS A 92 7.91 -4.37 -11.69
C LYS A 92 6.54 -4.91 -11.23
N GLY A 93 5.89 -5.73 -12.05
CA GLY A 93 4.65 -6.44 -11.72
C GLY A 93 4.81 -7.63 -10.76
N GLY A 94 6.03 -8.08 -10.49
CA GLY A 94 6.31 -9.27 -9.66
C GLY A 94 6.05 -10.61 -10.36
N ASP A 95 5.84 -10.62 -11.68
CA ASP A 95 5.57 -11.83 -12.46
C ASP A 95 6.87 -12.40 -13.05
N TRP A 96 7.61 -13.12 -12.22
CA TRP A 96 8.87 -13.75 -12.61
C TRP A 96 8.69 -14.86 -13.66
N HIS A 97 7.53 -15.53 -13.72
CA HIS A 97 7.26 -16.57 -14.71
C HIS A 97 7.26 -15.99 -16.13
N ARG A 98 6.55 -14.87 -16.33
CA ARG A 98 6.53 -14.18 -17.62
C ARG A 98 7.88 -13.56 -17.96
N ALA A 99 8.57 -12.97 -16.98
CA ALA A 99 9.93 -12.46 -17.17
C ALA A 99 10.90 -13.57 -17.64
N LEU A 100 10.83 -14.76 -17.03
CA LEU A 100 11.65 -15.91 -17.42
C LEU A 100 11.27 -16.45 -18.81
N SER A 101 9.98 -16.47 -19.15
CA SER A 101 9.51 -16.86 -20.50
C SER A 101 10.06 -15.91 -21.58
N LEU A 102 10.07 -14.60 -21.31
CA LEU A 102 10.66 -13.61 -22.21
C LEU A 102 12.18 -13.77 -22.33
N MET A 103 12.89 -14.06 -21.24
CA MET A 103 14.33 -14.39 -21.28
C MET A 103 14.61 -15.61 -22.15
N LYS A 104 13.78 -16.65 -22.08
CA LYS A 104 13.90 -17.84 -22.96
C LYS A 104 13.60 -17.49 -24.42
N SER A 105 12.58 -16.66 -24.68
CA SER A 105 12.28 -16.20 -26.05
C SER A 105 13.43 -15.39 -26.66
N MET A 106 14.17 -14.62 -25.85
CA MET A 106 15.38 -13.95 -26.32
C MET A 106 16.42 -14.96 -26.80
N GLN A 107 16.67 -16.03 -26.03
CA GLN A 107 17.60 -17.09 -26.41
C GLN A 107 17.17 -17.81 -27.68
N GLU A 108 15.87 -18.14 -27.81
CA GLU A 108 15.30 -18.76 -29.02
C GLU A 108 15.46 -17.86 -30.27
N ARG A 109 15.45 -16.54 -30.07
CA ARG A 109 15.68 -15.52 -31.11
C ARG A 109 17.16 -15.20 -31.31
N LEU A 110 18.08 -15.93 -30.66
CA LEU A 110 19.53 -15.69 -30.69
C LEU A 110 19.93 -14.29 -30.17
N LEU A 111 19.10 -13.70 -29.32
CA LEU A 111 19.38 -12.46 -28.61
C LEU A 111 19.94 -12.80 -27.23
N THR A 112 21.13 -12.29 -26.91
CA THR A 112 21.74 -12.47 -25.59
C THR A 112 21.15 -11.44 -24.62
N PRO A 113 20.55 -11.86 -23.49
CA PRO A 113 20.12 -10.94 -22.46
C PRO A 113 21.28 -10.09 -21.95
N ASP A 114 21.05 -8.80 -21.79
CA ASP A 114 22.04 -7.89 -21.23
C ASP A 114 21.90 -7.79 -19.69
N LEU A 115 22.86 -7.12 -19.05
CA LEU A 115 22.86 -6.90 -17.59
C LEU A 115 21.54 -6.29 -17.07
N PRO A 116 20.91 -5.31 -17.74
CA PRO A 116 19.56 -4.84 -17.40
C PRO A 116 18.50 -5.95 -17.37
N CYS A 117 18.48 -6.86 -18.36
CA CYS A 117 17.55 -7.99 -18.37
C CYS A 117 17.78 -8.92 -17.15
N HIS A 118 19.03 -9.22 -16.82
CA HIS A 118 19.37 -10.03 -15.66
C HIS A 118 18.98 -9.35 -14.33
N THR A 119 19.23 -8.04 -14.21
CA THR A 119 18.85 -7.24 -13.04
C THR A 119 17.33 -7.17 -12.86
N ALA A 120 16.59 -7.03 -13.96
CA ALA A 120 15.13 -7.10 -13.96
C ALA A 120 14.64 -8.48 -13.50
N MET A 121 15.29 -9.57 -13.92
CA MET A 121 14.96 -10.92 -13.47
C MET A 121 15.18 -11.10 -11.95
N LEU A 122 16.31 -10.64 -11.41
CA LEU A 122 16.57 -10.62 -9.96
C LEU A 122 15.51 -9.81 -9.21
N THR A 123 15.12 -8.65 -9.75
CA THR A 123 14.05 -7.82 -9.19
C THR A 123 12.70 -8.53 -9.20
N ALA A 124 12.39 -9.30 -10.25
CA ALA A 124 11.17 -10.10 -10.32
C ALA A 124 11.12 -11.15 -9.20
N PHE A 125 12.23 -11.87 -8.98
CA PHE A 125 12.35 -12.85 -7.88
C PHE A 125 12.22 -12.20 -6.49
N ARG A 126 12.81 -11.01 -6.31
CA ARG A 126 12.64 -10.23 -5.08
C ARG A 126 11.16 -9.95 -4.81
N ARG A 127 10.45 -9.42 -5.80
CA ARG A 127 9.03 -9.03 -5.65
C ARG A 127 8.10 -10.22 -5.47
N SER A 128 8.43 -11.37 -6.06
CA SER A 128 7.69 -12.62 -5.86
C SER A 128 8.09 -13.40 -4.60
N GLN A 129 9.02 -12.89 -3.79
CA GLN A 129 9.57 -13.53 -2.59
C GLN A 129 10.10 -14.96 -2.86
N SER A 130 10.53 -15.23 -4.10
CA SER A 130 10.98 -16.55 -4.55
C SER A 130 12.50 -16.68 -4.36
N TRP A 131 12.94 -16.60 -3.10
CA TRP A 131 14.35 -16.41 -2.78
C TRP A 131 15.28 -17.54 -3.23
N ALA A 132 14.84 -18.80 -3.09
CA ALA A 132 15.65 -19.96 -3.45
C ALA A 132 15.96 -20.00 -4.95
N LEU A 133 14.95 -19.75 -5.79
CA LEU A 133 15.12 -19.68 -7.25
C LEU A 133 15.97 -18.48 -7.66
N GLY A 134 15.75 -17.33 -7.00
CA GLY A 134 16.53 -16.12 -7.25
C GLY A 134 18.02 -16.29 -6.95
N LEU A 135 18.36 -16.95 -5.84
CA LEU A 135 19.75 -17.23 -5.46
C LEU A 135 20.39 -18.30 -6.36
N GLN A 136 19.64 -19.32 -6.77
CA GLN A 136 20.12 -20.29 -7.75
C GLN A 136 20.47 -19.60 -9.08
N TYR A 137 19.59 -18.73 -9.55
CA TYR A 137 19.80 -17.94 -10.75
C TYR A 137 20.99 -17.00 -10.61
N LEU A 138 21.15 -16.33 -9.46
CA LEU A 138 22.30 -15.47 -9.18
C LEU A 138 23.63 -16.22 -9.26
N LYS A 139 23.71 -17.41 -8.65
CA LYS A 139 24.92 -18.24 -8.70
C LYS A 139 25.29 -18.62 -10.12
N GLN A 140 24.32 -19.04 -10.93
CA GLN A 140 24.54 -19.33 -12.36
C GLN A 140 24.97 -18.10 -13.14
N LEU A 141 24.38 -16.94 -12.84
CA LEU A 141 24.71 -15.69 -13.51
C LEU A 141 26.15 -15.24 -13.24
N LEU A 142 26.62 -15.39 -12.00
CA LEU A 142 27.98 -14.99 -11.59
C LEU A 142 29.07 -15.88 -12.20
N GLU A 143 28.73 -17.07 -12.72
CA GLU A 143 29.66 -17.90 -13.49
C GLU A 143 29.98 -17.30 -14.86
N THR A 144 29.05 -16.52 -15.43
CA THR A 144 29.16 -16.02 -16.81
C THR A 144 29.31 -14.51 -16.90
N GLU A 145 28.72 -13.76 -15.96
CA GLU A 145 28.57 -12.31 -16.04
C GLU A 145 28.99 -11.62 -14.74
N LYS A 146 29.48 -10.38 -14.86
CA LYS A 146 29.75 -9.51 -13.71
C LYS A 146 28.57 -8.58 -13.47
N LEU A 147 28.10 -8.56 -12.22
CA LEU A 147 27.04 -7.64 -11.80
C LEU A 147 27.59 -6.25 -11.46
N ASP A 148 26.77 -5.24 -11.69
CA ASP A 148 26.97 -3.89 -11.15
C ASP A 148 26.32 -3.75 -9.77
N ALA A 149 26.44 -2.55 -9.17
CA ALA A 149 25.85 -2.27 -7.86
C ALA A 149 24.33 -2.50 -7.84
N VAL A 150 23.61 -2.21 -8.94
CA VAL A 150 22.16 -2.38 -9.03
C VAL A 150 21.78 -3.87 -9.07
N GLY A 151 22.55 -4.69 -9.78
CA GLY A 151 22.41 -6.15 -9.78
C GLY A 151 22.61 -6.75 -8.38
N TYR A 152 23.64 -6.31 -7.65
CA TYR A 152 23.88 -6.75 -6.27
C TYR A 152 22.79 -6.27 -5.31
N ASP A 153 22.29 -5.03 -5.43
CA ASP A 153 21.16 -4.55 -4.63
C ASP A 153 19.90 -5.40 -4.85
N ALA A 154 19.61 -5.76 -6.11
CA ALA A 154 18.49 -6.63 -6.43
C ALA A 154 18.67 -8.01 -5.78
N ALA A 155 19.88 -8.58 -5.83
CA ALA A 155 20.23 -9.84 -5.18
C ALA A 155 20.10 -9.80 -3.65
N LEU A 156 20.57 -8.73 -3.00
CA LEU A 156 20.42 -8.55 -1.55
C LEU A 156 18.94 -8.44 -1.16
N GLY A 157 18.13 -7.77 -1.99
CA GLY A 157 16.69 -7.71 -1.82
C GLY A 157 16.01 -9.09 -1.84
N ILE A 158 16.52 -10.05 -2.62
CA ILE A 158 16.00 -11.43 -2.64
C ILE A 158 16.13 -12.09 -1.25
N CYS A 159 17.16 -11.72 -0.48
CA CYS A 159 17.47 -12.33 0.81
C CYS A 159 16.62 -11.79 1.98
N GLU A 160 15.81 -10.76 1.77
CA GLU A 160 14.92 -10.16 2.79
C GLU A 160 13.94 -11.15 3.44
N ALA A 161 13.77 -12.33 2.84
CA ALA A 161 12.96 -13.43 3.36
C ALA A 161 13.60 -14.23 4.52
N GLY A 162 14.74 -13.79 5.07
CA GLY A 162 15.37 -14.39 6.27
C GLY A 162 16.61 -15.25 6.00
N CYS A 163 17.14 -15.21 4.77
CA CYS A 163 18.34 -15.94 4.35
C CYS A 163 19.59 -15.09 4.60
N TRP A 164 19.89 -14.85 5.87
CA TRP A 164 20.92 -13.88 6.25
C TRP A 164 22.35 -14.32 5.89
N GLN A 165 22.63 -15.62 5.91
CA GLN A 165 23.94 -16.15 5.51
C GLN A 165 24.19 -15.89 4.03
N GLU A 166 23.16 -16.06 3.20
CA GLU A 166 23.23 -15.77 1.78
C GLU A 166 23.33 -14.26 1.52
N ALA A 167 22.67 -13.42 2.33
CA ALA A 167 22.86 -11.97 2.27
C ALA A 167 24.32 -11.56 2.55
N VAL A 168 24.94 -12.17 3.57
CA VAL A 168 26.37 -11.94 3.88
C VAL A 168 27.27 -12.42 2.74
N TRP A 169 26.99 -13.60 2.16
CA TRP A 169 27.73 -14.09 1.00
C TRP A 169 27.62 -13.14 -0.19
N VAL A 170 26.43 -12.62 -0.51
CA VAL A 170 26.26 -11.66 -1.61
C VAL A 170 27.04 -10.36 -1.34
N LEU A 171 27.07 -9.88 -0.09
CA LEU A 171 27.88 -8.72 0.30
C LEU A 171 29.38 -8.98 0.09
N GLU A 172 29.88 -10.14 0.54
CA GLU A 172 31.28 -10.51 0.38
C GLU A 172 31.66 -10.69 -1.10
N GLU A 173 30.81 -11.33 -1.89
CA GLU A 173 31.00 -11.50 -3.33
C GLU A 173 31.07 -10.13 -4.02
N SER A 174 30.15 -9.21 -3.72
CA SER A 174 30.15 -7.85 -4.29
C SER A 174 31.48 -7.14 -4.03
N ARG A 175 31.98 -7.20 -2.78
CA ARG A 175 33.25 -6.61 -2.37
C ARG A 175 34.44 -7.26 -3.08
N SER A 176 34.42 -8.58 -3.25
CA SER A 176 35.48 -9.32 -3.95
C SER A 176 35.58 -8.94 -5.43
N GLN A 177 34.45 -8.61 -6.06
CA GLN A 177 34.38 -8.14 -7.44
C GLN A 177 34.67 -6.63 -7.58
N GLY A 178 34.92 -5.94 -6.47
CA GLY A 178 35.18 -4.49 -6.44
C GLY A 178 33.94 -3.63 -6.61
N CYS A 179 32.74 -4.20 -6.41
CA CYS A 179 31.47 -3.49 -6.47
C CYS A 179 30.93 -3.24 -5.06
N GLN A 180 30.65 -1.98 -4.74
CA GLN A 180 29.98 -1.64 -3.48
C GLN A 180 28.46 -1.56 -3.71
N PRO A 181 27.65 -2.33 -2.97
CA PRO A 181 26.19 -2.16 -2.97
C PRO A 181 25.79 -0.73 -2.62
N THR A 182 24.63 -0.29 -3.11
CA THR A 182 24.11 1.03 -2.72
C THR A 182 23.50 0.96 -1.32
N VAL A 183 23.17 2.11 -0.74
CA VAL A 183 22.44 2.17 0.54
C VAL A 183 21.17 1.31 0.49
N SER A 184 20.47 1.26 -0.65
CA SER A 184 19.31 0.39 -0.84
C SER A 184 19.66 -1.09 -0.64
N GLY A 185 20.75 -1.58 -1.23
CA GLY A 185 21.20 -2.96 -1.07
C GLY A 185 21.64 -3.26 0.37
N LEU A 186 22.37 -2.34 1.00
CA LEU A 186 22.77 -2.46 2.41
C LEU A 186 21.55 -2.52 3.35
N CYS A 187 20.52 -1.70 3.11
CA CYS A 187 19.25 -1.77 3.85
C CYS A 187 18.54 -3.12 3.67
N SER A 188 18.49 -3.66 2.45
CA SER A 188 17.94 -5.00 2.19
C SER A 188 18.72 -6.09 2.92
N ALA A 189 20.05 -5.99 2.97
CA ALA A 189 20.90 -6.92 3.72
C ALA A 189 20.62 -6.86 5.23
N ILE A 190 20.49 -5.65 5.81
CA ILE A 190 20.12 -5.47 7.21
C ILE A 190 18.74 -6.06 7.50
N ALA A 191 17.76 -5.87 6.59
CA ALA A 191 16.44 -6.45 6.75
C ALA A 191 16.49 -7.99 6.77
N ALA A 192 17.28 -8.60 5.89
CA ALA A 192 17.52 -10.05 5.88
C ALA A 192 18.18 -10.54 7.19
N LEU A 193 19.20 -9.83 7.67
CA LEU A 193 19.92 -10.14 8.91
C LEU A 193 18.99 -10.07 10.13
N LYS A 194 18.16 -9.03 10.22
CA LYS A 194 17.18 -8.87 11.31
C LYS A 194 16.10 -9.93 11.30
N ALA A 195 15.61 -10.31 10.12
CA ALA A 195 14.57 -11.33 10.00
C ALA A 195 15.00 -12.72 10.54
N SER A 196 16.31 -12.94 10.72
CA SER A 196 16.84 -14.20 11.25
C SER A 196 16.80 -14.34 12.78
N ASP A 197 16.62 -13.23 13.51
CA ASP A 197 16.74 -13.14 14.99
C ASP A 197 18.02 -13.80 15.57
N SER A 198 19.06 -14.01 14.75
CA SER A 198 20.27 -14.71 15.14
C SER A 198 21.25 -13.74 15.83
N PRO A 199 21.76 -14.06 17.05
CA PRO A 199 22.77 -13.22 17.71
C PRO A 199 24.08 -13.12 16.91
N ALA A 200 24.36 -14.08 16.02
CA ALA A 200 25.53 -14.04 15.14
C ALA A 200 25.44 -12.95 14.06
N ALA A 201 24.23 -12.46 13.74
CA ALA A 201 24.01 -11.42 12.74
C ALA A 201 24.26 -10.01 13.29
N LEU A 202 24.21 -9.81 14.61
CA LEU A 202 24.39 -8.50 15.26
C LEU A 202 25.67 -7.74 14.85
N PRO A 203 26.88 -8.33 14.88
CA PRO A 203 28.08 -7.59 14.49
C PRO A 203 28.06 -7.15 13.01
N TYR A 204 27.44 -7.93 12.13
CA TYR A 204 27.26 -7.54 10.73
C TYR A 204 26.29 -6.37 10.60
N ILE A 205 25.18 -6.39 11.33
CA ILE A 205 24.21 -5.27 11.34
C ILE A 205 24.88 -3.97 11.81
N GLU A 206 25.67 -4.01 12.89
CA GLU A 206 26.42 -2.85 13.38
C GLU A 206 27.38 -2.30 12.33
N SER A 207 28.16 -3.18 11.69
CA SER A 207 29.10 -2.80 10.62
C SER A 207 28.38 -2.18 9.42
N LEU A 208 27.21 -2.70 9.05
CA LEU A 208 26.43 -2.19 7.91
C LEU A 208 25.83 -0.81 8.19
N TYR A 209 25.43 -0.51 9.44
CA TYR A 209 24.96 0.82 9.80
C TYR A 209 26.05 1.89 9.71
N GLU A 210 27.28 1.54 10.11
CA GLU A 210 28.43 2.41 9.95
C GLU A 210 28.74 2.64 8.45
N GLU A 211 28.71 1.57 7.65
CA GLU A 211 28.91 1.63 6.19
C GLU A 211 27.85 2.53 5.50
N ILE A 212 26.57 2.37 5.87
CA ILE A 212 25.47 3.23 5.38
C ILE A 212 25.72 4.70 5.72
N THR A 213 26.16 4.99 6.95
CA THR A 213 26.42 6.36 7.41
C THR A 213 27.54 7.01 6.60
N GLN A 214 28.64 6.29 6.39
CA GLN A 214 29.79 6.78 5.61
C GLN A 214 29.42 6.98 4.14
N HIS A 215 28.70 6.02 3.54
CA HIS A 215 28.23 6.12 2.17
C HIS A 215 27.30 7.34 2.00
N ALA A 216 26.35 7.55 2.91
CA ALA A 216 25.44 8.69 2.87
C ALA A 216 26.17 10.04 2.98
N LEU A 217 27.17 10.15 3.85
CA LEU A 217 28.03 11.34 3.96
C LEU A 217 28.80 11.61 2.66
N GLN A 218 29.38 10.57 2.05
CA GLN A 218 30.07 10.69 0.77
C GLN A 218 29.12 11.19 -0.33
N GLN A 219 27.91 10.63 -0.43
CA GLN A 219 26.92 11.06 -1.42
C GLN A 219 26.55 12.54 -1.23
N LEU A 220 26.37 13.01 0.01
CA LEU A 220 26.08 14.41 0.31
C LEU A 220 27.25 15.35 -0.06
N GLU A 221 28.49 14.94 0.17
CA GLU A 221 29.66 15.73 -0.21
C GLU A 221 29.77 15.85 -1.74
N GLU A 222 29.55 14.74 -2.46
CA GLU A 222 29.54 14.74 -3.92
C GLU A 222 28.37 15.54 -4.52
N MET A 223 27.29 15.77 -3.75
CA MET A 223 26.17 16.63 -4.15
C MET A 223 26.46 18.14 -3.96
N ARG A 224 27.48 18.52 -3.18
CA ARG A 224 27.87 19.93 -3.01
C ARG A 224 28.52 20.52 -4.25
N VAL A 225 29.08 19.68 -5.11
CA VAL A 225 29.64 20.11 -6.38
C VAL A 225 28.50 20.53 -7.33
N ASP A 226 28.56 21.76 -7.85
CA ASP A 226 27.56 22.28 -8.77
C ASP A 226 27.65 21.56 -10.12
N CYS A 227 26.59 20.84 -10.47
CA CYS A 227 26.52 20.12 -11.73
C CYS A 227 25.37 20.63 -12.60
N GLN A 228 25.71 21.33 -13.69
CA GLN A 228 24.73 21.94 -14.59
C GLN A 228 24.23 21.02 -15.72
N SER A 229 24.73 19.79 -15.83
CA SER A 229 24.32 18.84 -16.87
C SER A 229 23.13 17.98 -16.44
N ASP A 230 22.26 17.62 -17.40
CA ASP A 230 21.10 16.74 -17.16
C ASP A 230 21.48 15.39 -16.53
N ALA A 231 22.63 14.83 -16.92
CA ALA A 231 23.15 13.58 -16.34
C ALA A 231 23.48 13.75 -14.85
N ALA A 232 24.02 14.90 -14.47
CA ALA A 232 24.40 15.16 -13.10
C ALA A 232 23.22 15.57 -12.21
N ILE A 233 22.16 16.16 -12.77
CA ILE A 233 20.89 16.35 -12.06
C ILE A 233 20.28 14.99 -11.68
N LYS A 234 20.24 14.04 -12.62
CA LYS A 234 19.75 12.67 -12.34
C LYS A 234 20.58 11.98 -11.26
N LEU A 235 21.90 12.14 -11.32
CA LEU A 235 22.80 11.58 -10.32
C LEU A 235 22.52 12.21 -8.94
N ARG A 236 22.46 13.55 -8.85
CA ARG A 236 22.14 14.27 -7.61
C ARG A 236 20.82 13.82 -6.99
N VAL A 237 19.80 13.58 -7.81
CA VAL A 237 18.51 13.03 -7.37
C VAL A 237 18.67 11.64 -6.77
N SER A 238 19.35 10.73 -7.48
CA SER A 238 19.61 9.37 -7.01
C SER A 238 20.36 9.38 -5.67
N ARG A 239 21.40 10.20 -5.55
CA ARG A 239 22.17 10.40 -4.31
C ARG A 239 21.31 10.89 -3.15
N GLY A 240 20.44 11.88 -3.40
CA GLY A 240 19.50 12.39 -2.41
C GLY A 240 18.54 11.31 -1.90
N VAL A 241 17.98 10.50 -2.81
CA VAL A 241 17.09 9.37 -2.44
C VAL A 241 17.84 8.35 -1.58
N GLN A 242 19.05 7.95 -1.96
CA GLN A 242 19.86 7.01 -1.18
C GLN A 242 20.20 7.57 0.21
N THR A 243 20.44 8.88 0.32
CA THR A 243 20.69 9.53 1.61
C THR A 243 19.44 9.53 2.51
N VAL A 244 18.26 9.78 1.94
CA VAL A 244 17.00 9.69 2.68
C VAL A 244 16.76 8.26 3.18
N LEU A 245 17.01 7.25 2.35
CA LEU A 245 16.91 5.84 2.75
C LEU A 245 17.86 5.49 3.89
N ALA A 246 19.09 6.00 3.86
CA ALA A 246 20.06 5.83 4.95
C ALA A 246 19.53 6.40 6.27
N LEU A 247 19.06 7.65 6.23
CA LEU A 247 18.53 8.36 7.40
C LEU A 247 17.31 7.66 7.97
N ASP A 248 16.34 7.26 7.14
CA ASP A 248 15.15 6.53 7.58
C ASP A 248 15.54 5.18 8.23
N ALA A 249 16.51 4.45 7.64
CA ALA A 249 16.98 3.17 8.20
C ALA A 249 17.71 3.32 9.54
N LEU A 250 18.49 4.40 9.71
CA LEU A 250 19.18 4.74 10.96
C LEU A 250 18.20 5.19 12.04
N HIS A 251 17.26 6.08 11.69
CA HIS A 251 16.24 6.60 12.60
C HIS A 251 15.28 5.53 13.09
N ALA A 252 14.95 4.54 12.25
CA ALA A 252 14.13 3.39 12.65
C ALA A 252 14.73 2.61 13.84
N GLU A 253 16.06 2.63 13.99
CA GLU A 253 16.78 1.98 15.09
C GLU A 253 17.18 2.94 16.22
N GLY A 254 16.72 4.18 16.18
CA GLY A 254 17.14 5.21 17.14
C GLY A 254 18.62 5.62 17.01
N ARG A 255 19.30 5.25 15.92
CA ARG A 255 20.70 5.60 15.65
C ARG A 255 20.76 6.96 15.00
N ARG A 256 21.11 7.99 15.77
CA ARG A 256 21.17 9.37 15.27
C ARG A 256 22.62 9.78 15.08
N SER A 257 22.95 10.20 13.86
CA SER A 257 24.24 10.80 13.53
C SER A 257 24.04 12.28 13.30
N GLN A 258 24.44 13.09 14.28
CA GLN A 258 24.31 14.55 14.20
C GLN A 258 25.03 15.10 12.95
N THR A 259 26.22 14.59 12.65
CA THR A 259 27.00 14.98 11.48
C THR A 259 26.27 14.72 10.16
N LEU A 260 25.64 13.55 10.01
CA LEU A 260 24.87 13.21 8.81
C LEU A 260 23.59 14.04 8.71
N GLU A 261 22.88 14.23 9.82
CA GLU A 261 21.67 15.05 9.86
C GLU A 261 21.97 16.51 9.51
N ASP A 262 23.04 17.10 10.05
CA ASP A 262 23.48 18.46 9.74
C ASP A 262 23.89 18.60 8.27
N ALA A 263 24.63 17.63 7.74
CA ALA A 263 24.99 17.61 6.32
C ALA A 263 23.75 17.55 5.41
N PHE A 264 22.75 16.72 5.76
CA PHE A 264 21.50 16.62 5.01
C PHE A 264 20.68 17.91 5.08
N ARG A 265 20.59 18.54 6.26
CA ARG A 265 19.92 19.83 6.47
C ARG A 265 20.46 20.90 5.53
N GLU A 266 21.79 20.97 5.41
CA GLU A 266 22.48 21.96 4.58
C GLU A 266 22.36 21.68 3.08
N VAL A 267 22.58 20.44 2.65
CA VAL A 267 22.74 20.11 1.22
C VAL A 267 21.40 19.83 0.53
N VAL A 268 20.42 19.30 1.26
CA VAL A 268 19.13 18.86 0.71
C VAL A 268 17.98 19.67 1.25
N LEU A 269 17.77 19.67 2.58
CA LEU A 269 16.55 20.23 3.17
C LEU A 269 16.42 21.73 2.93
N ARG A 270 17.42 22.52 3.32
CA ARG A 270 17.37 24.00 3.23
C ARG A 270 17.17 24.48 1.78
N PRO A 271 17.92 24.00 0.78
CA PRO A 271 17.67 24.34 -0.62
C PRO A 271 16.25 23.98 -1.08
N THR A 272 15.75 22.79 -0.70
CA THR A 272 14.39 22.36 -1.04
C THR A 272 13.33 23.27 -0.42
N MET A 273 13.49 23.69 0.84
CA MET A 273 12.53 24.59 1.50
C MET A 273 12.50 25.97 0.84
N LEU A 274 13.67 26.54 0.53
CA LEU A 274 13.77 27.82 -0.18
C LEU A 274 13.11 27.77 -1.56
N GLU A 275 13.30 26.66 -2.30
CA GLU A 275 12.69 26.49 -3.62
C GLU A 275 11.17 26.35 -3.51
N LEU A 276 10.64 25.56 -2.56
CA LEU A 276 9.20 25.41 -2.32
C LEU A 276 8.53 26.75 -2.00
N GLN A 277 9.15 27.56 -1.13
CA GLN A 277 8.64 28.89 -0.78
C GLN A 277 8.62 29.84 -1.99
N ARG A 278 9.61 29.76 -2.88
CA ARG A 278 9.67 30.57 -4.11
C ARG A 278 8.69 30.09 -5.18
N SER A 279 8.48 28.78 -5.29
CA SER A 279 7.70 28.15 -6.36
C SER A 279 6.24 27.93 -6.02
N ALA A 280 5.71 28.52 -4.94
CA ALA A 280 4.33 28.33 -4.43
C ALA A 280 3.19 28.72 -5.40
N SER A 281 3.47 28.99 -6.68
CA SER A 281 2.49 29.24 -7.73
C SER A 281 2.83 28.57 -9.08
N LYS A 282 3.94 27.83 -9.20
CA LYS A 282 4.44 27.25 -10.46
C LYS A 282 5.08 25.88 -10.28
N GLU A 283 5.10 25.09 -11.34
CA GLU A 283 5.87 23.84 -11.38
C GLU A 283 7.38 24.15 -11.36
N SER A 284 8.13 23.50 -10.48
CA SER A 284 9.60 23.63 -10.40
C SER A 284 10.26 22.39 -10.99
N SER A 285 11.04 22.58 -12.06
CA SER A 285 11.85 21.53 -12.68
C SER A 285 12.98 21.05 -11.76
N LYS A 286 13.45 21.89 -10.82
CA LYS A 286 14.49 21.53 -9.85
C LYS A 286 13.99 20.53 -8.81
N LEU A 287 12.72 20.65 -8.42
CA LEU A 287 12.10 19.75 -7.44
C LEU A 287 11.52 18.48 -8.06
N ALA A 288 11.36 18.44 -9.40
CA ALA A 288 10.81 17.29 -10.13
C ALA A 288 11.52 15.96 -9.82
N GLY A 289 12.81 16.00 -9.50
CA GLY A 289 13.55 14.80 -9.15
C GLY A 289 13.39 14.34 -7.71
N GLN A 290 12.89 15.16 -6.79
CA GLN A 290 12.87 14.83 -5.37
C GLN A 290 11.60 14.04 -5.00
N HIS A 291 11.75 12.77 -4.64
CA HIS A 291 10.62 11.89 -4.35
C HIS A 291 10.10 11.97 -2.90
N GLY A 292 10.93 12.37 -1.93
CA GLY A 292 10.56 12.51 -0.50
C GLY A 292 11.74 13.00 0.34
N LEU A 293 11.48 13.44 1.58
CA LEU A 293 12.50 13.90 2.52
C LEU A 293 12.80 12.90 3.66
N GLY A 294 12.00 11.85 3.80
CA GLY A 294 12.01 10.96 4.97
C GLY A 294 11.08 11.46 6.07
N VAL A 295 10.82 10.63 7.08
CA VAL A 295 9.80 10.91 8.11
C VAL A 295 10.16 12.15 8.93
N LEU A 296 11.37 12.16 9.48
CA LEU A 296 11.85 13.23 10.36
C LEU A 296 11.87 14.58 9.64
N PHE A 297 12.45 14.62 8.44
CA PHE A 297 12.64 15.86 7.70
C PHE A 297 11.37 16.37 7.04
N THR A 298 10.39 15.50 6.74
CA THR A 298 9.05 15.97 6.35
C THR A 298 8.35 16.66 7.52
N GLY A 299 8.46 16.15 8.75
CA GLY A 299 7.93 16.82 9.94
C GLY A 299 8.57 18.20 10.15
N GLU A 300 9.89 18.28 10.03
CA GLU A 300 10.60 19.56 10.12
C GLU A 300 10.26 20.53 8.97
N ALA A 301 10.13 20.02 7.74
CA ALA A 301 9.73 20.82 6.60
C ALA A 301 8.37 21.50 6.82
N LEU A 302 7.39 20.81 7.41
CA LEU A 302 6.11 21.42 7.75
C LEU A 302 6.29 22.63 8.69
N LEU A 303 7.12 22.48 9.73
CA LEU A 303 7.42 23.57 10.67
C LEU A 303 8.09 24.76 9.98
N GLN A 304 9.11 24.53 9.15
CA GLN A 304 9.83 25.60 8.43
C GLN A 304 8.95 26.31 7.39
N LEU A 305 7.97 25.61 6.82
CA LEU A 305 7.00 26.19 5.89
C LEU A 305 5.85 26.93 6.59
N GLY A 306 5.84 27.00 7.94
CA GLY A 306 4.78 27.62 8.71
C GLY A 306 3.46 26.84 8.69
N ILE A 307 3.50 25.58 8.25
CA ILE A 307 2.36 24.67 8.28
C ILE A 307 2.32 24.05 9.67
N ALA A 308 1.19 24.20 10.36
CA ALA A 308 1.10 23.71 11.73
C ALA A 308 1.16 22.18 11.75
N SER A 309 2.06 21.63 12.56
CA SER A 309 2.08 20.21 12.86
C SER A 309 0.90 19.88 13.78
N GLY A 310 0.03 18.98 13.33
CA GLY A 310 -1.03 18.43 14.17
C GLY A 310 -0.46 17.38 15.11
N HIS A 311 0.10 17.79 16.23
CA HIS A 311 0.45 16.89 17.33
C HIS A 311 -0.66 17.01 18.40
N GLU A 312 -1.12 15.86 18.91
CA GLU A 312 -1.84 15.78 20.19
C GLU A 312 -3.26 16.39 20.27
N ASP A 313 -4.01 16.37 19.18
CA ASP A 313 -5.40 16.86 19.18
C ASP A 313 -6.44 15.72 19.05
N GLU A 314 -7.61 15.90 19.68
CA GLU A 314 -8.76 14.99 19.62
C GLU A 314 -9.18 14.61 18.18
N TRP A 315 -9.01 15.52 17.22
CA TRP A 315 -9.37 15.28 15.82
C TRP A 315 -8.49 14.21 15.14
N LEU A 316 -7.26 13.98 15.63
CA LEU A 316 -6.39 12.93 15.08
C LEU A 316 -6.95 11.54 15.33
N VAL A 317 -7.58 11.34 16.48
CA VAL A 317 -8.25 10.07 16.81
C VAL A 317 -9.36 9.82 15.80
N THR A 318 -10.22 10.82 15.57
CA THR A 318 -11.29 10.73 14.56
C THR A 318 -10.73 10.45 13.16
N ALA A 319 -9.66 11.14 12.76
CA ALA A 319 -9.05 10.99 11.45
C ALA A 319 -8.46 9.58 11.25
N LYS A 320 -7.70 9.09 12.23
CA LYS A 320 -7.11 7.76 12.25
C LYS A 320 -8.20 6.67 12.22
N THR A 321 -9.20 6.73 13.09
CA THR A 321 -10.36 5.82 13.08
C THR A 321 -11.05 5.78 11.72
N ALA A 322 -11.33 6.95 11.12
CA ALA A 322 -11.95 7.02 9.82
C ALA A 322 -11.10 6.32 8.74
N ILE A 323 -9.79 6.57 8.72
CA ILE A 323 -8.86 5.92 7.79
C ILE A 323 -8.82 4.41 8.02
N ALA A 324 -8.76 3.94 9.26
CA ALA A 324 -8.76 2.51 9.57
C ALA A 324 -10.00 1.81 8.97
N ALA A 325 -11.19 2.38 9.17
CA ALA A 325 -12.43 1.85 8.59
C ALA A 325 -12.43 1.86 7.05
N ALA A 326 -11.78 2.84 6.40
CA ALA A 326 -11.62 2.82 4.94
C ALA A 326 -10.63 1.75 4.45
N LEU A 327 -9.53 1.55 5.18
CA LEU A 327 -8.56 0.50 4.88
C LEU A 327 -9.21 -0.88 4.97
N ASP A 328 -10.03 -1.14 5.99
CA ASP A 328 -10.74 -2.42 6.14
C ASP A 328 -11.66 -2.75 4.98
N ARG A 329 -12.48 -1.78 4.57
CA ARG A 329 -13.39 -1.95 3.43
C ARG A 329 -12.64 -2.21 2.14
N SER A 330 -11.43 -1.66 2.01
CA SER A 330 -10.64 -1.76 0.79
C SER A 330 -9.73 -3.00 0.77
N PHE A 331 -9.33 -3.51 1.95
CA PHE A 331 -8.31 -4.56 2.10
C PHE A 331 -8.69 -5.58 3.19
N PRO A 332 -9.77 -6.36 3.01
CA PRO A 332 -10.24 -7.31 4.02
C PRO A 332 -9.24 -8.45 4.31
N GLY A 333 -8.29 -8.73 3.41
CA GLY A 333 -7.33 -9.83 3.53
C GLY A 333 -5.91 -9.46 3.96
N GLY A 334 -5.62 -8.17 4.20
CA GLY A 334 -4.23 -7.76 4.45
C GLY A 334 -3.85 -6.41 3.87
N LEU A 335 -3.10 -5.59 4.60
CA LEU A 335 -2.27 -4.56 3.97
C LEU A 335 -0.97 -5.20 3.44
N PRO A 336 -0.60 -4.95 2.17
CA PRO A 336 0.65 -5.47 1.62
C PRO A 336 1.87 -4.84 2.28
N LYS A 337 3.03 -5.49 2.09
CA LYS A 337 4.34 -5.03 2.59
C LYS A 337 4.69 -3.63 2.08
N GLU A 338 4.54 -3.39 0.78
CA GLU A 338 4.80 -2.10 0.15
C GLU A 338 3.51 -1.33 -0.09
N ALA A 339 3.50 -0.03 0.21
CA ALA A 339 2.40 0.85 -0.17
C ALA A 339 2.36 1.02 -1.68
N SER A 340 1.24 0.71 -2.32
CA SER A 340 0.94 1.17 -3.67
C SER A 340 0.23 2.52 -3.63
N ALA A 341 0.33 3.30 -4.71
CA ALA A 341 -0.37 4.59 -4.78
C ALA A 341 -1.89 4.46 -4.52
N ARG A 342 -2.50 3.32 -4.89
CA ARG A 342 -3.92 3.00 -4.66
C ARG A 342 -4.31 2.83 -3.18
N GLN A 343 -3.35 2.82 -2.26
CA GLN A 343 -3.53 2.56 -0.82
C GLN A 343 -3.36 3.80 0.05
N LEU A 344 -3.15 4.95 -0.58
CA LEU A 344 -2.89 6.20 0.10
C LEU A 344 -4.22 6.92 0.35
N PHE A 345 -4.61 7.00 1.61
CA PHE A 345 -5.79 7.72 2.08
C PHE A 345 -5.37 8.96 2.86
N SER A 346 -6.13 10.02 2.68
CA SER A 346 -6.05 11.22 3.51
C SER A 346 -7.42 11.54 4.07
N TRP A 347 -7.44 12.04 5.30
CA TRP A 347 -8.63 12.58 5.92
C TRP A 347 -8.51 14.09 5.97
N VAL A 348 -9.61 14.81 5.68
CA VAL A 348 -9.62 16.27 5.70
C VAL A 348 -10.88 16.83 6.35
N SER A 349 -10.71 17.85 7.17
CA SER A 349 -11.80 18.65 7.74
C SER A 349 -11.45 20.14 7.64
N HIS A 350 -12.46 20.99 7.74
CA HIS A 350 -12.26 22.43 7.74
C HIS A 350 -13.32 23.14 8.57
N LEU A 351 -12.90 24.23 9.20
CA LEU A 351 -13.73 25.21 9.84
C LEU A 351 -13.18 26.59 9.47
N VAL A 352 -13.80 27.23 8.49
CA VAL A 352 -13.34 28.50 7.90
C VAL A 352 -14.43 29.55 8.04
N PHE A 353 -14.02 30.77 8.34
CA PHE A 353 -14.88 31.92 8.57
C PHE A 353 -14.51 33.02 7.57
N GLN A 354 -15.49 33.44 6.77
CA GLN A 354 -15.38 34.62 5.93
C GLN A 354 -15.89 35.82 6.74
N PRO A 355 -15.06 36.85 6.96
CA PRO A 355 -15.50 38.08 7.61
C PRO A 355 -16.60 38.76 6.78
N ALA A 356 -17.47 39.50 7.47
CA ALA A 356 -18.46 40.36 6.83
C ALA A 356 -17.75 41.40 5.97
N GLU A 357 -18.20 41.61 4.73
CA GLU A 357 -17.70 42.69 3.89
C GLU A 357 -17.99 44.03 4.58
N SER A 358 -16.95 44.80 4.90
CA SER A 358 -17.10 46.20 5.29
C SER A 358 -17.49 46.97 4.03
N GLY A 359 -18.79 47.11 3.78
CA GLY A 359 -19.29 47.97 2.72
C GLY A 359 -18.87 49.42 2.99
N ASP A 360 -18.38 50.09 1.94
CA ASP A 360 -18.34 51.55 1.87
C ASP A 360 -19.68 52.13 2.33
N ASP A 361 -19.61 53.26 3.06
CA ASP A 361 -20.69 53.96 3.77
C ASP A 361 -21.86 54.50 2.90
N SER A 362 -22.17 53.88 1.75
CA SER A 362 -23.25 54.35 0.88
C SER A 362 -24.05 53.23 0.20
N ALA A 363 -24.71 52.38 0.98
CA ALA A 363 -26.03 51.83 0.63
C ALA A 363 -26.58 50.97 1.78
N ALA A 364 -27.60 51.50 2.46
CA ALA A 364 -28.41 50.73 3.40
C ALA A 364 -29.23 49.66 2.66
N SER A 365 -28.78 48.40 2.71
CA SER A 365 -29.59 47.19 2.95
C SER A 365 -28.77 45.93 2.61
N GLY A 366 -28.15 45.35 3.63
CA GLY A 366 -27.45 44.08 3.50
C GLY A 366 -26.68 43.76 4.77
N SER A 367 -27.34 43.14 5.74
CA SER A 367 -26.69 42.54 6.91
C SER A 367 -25.78 41.40 6.44
N GLY A 368 -24.53 41.71 6.09
CA GLY A 368 -23.53 40.71 5.74
C GLY A 368 -23.13 39.93 6.99
N GLN A 369 -23.85 38.86 7.34
CA GLN A 369 -23.41 37.99 8.41
C GLN A 369 -22.12 37.26 8.02
N PRO A 370 -21.16 37.08 8.96
CA PRO A 370 -19.96 36.29 8.69
C PRO A 370 -20.35 34.88 8.26
N ARG A 371 -19.83 34.44 7.12
CA ARG A 371 -20.15 33.10 6.57
C ARG A 371 -19.22 32.07 7.20
N ARG A 372 -19.80 30.95 7.64
CA ARG A 372 -19.07 29.83 8.25
C ARG A 372 -19.14 28.61 7.35
N PHE A 373 -17.98 28.10 6.95
CA PHE A 373 -17.82 26.90 6.14
C PHE A 373 -17.28 25.78 7.02
N ARG A 374 -17.97 24.64 7.08
CA ARG A 374 -17.60 23.52 7.97
C ARG A 374 -17.74 22.17 7.28
N SER A 375 -16.75 21.32 7.49
CA SER A 375 -16.83 19.87 7.26
C SER A 375 -16.29 19.13 8.47
N ASN A 376 -16.99 18.08 8.91
CA ASN A 376 -16.63 17.28 10.08
C ASN A 376 -15.58 16.19 9.81
N GLY A 377 -15.04 16.12 8.59
CA GLY A 377 -14.06 15.10 8.23
C GLY A 377 -14.55 14.21 7.09
N GLU A 378 -13.71 14.05 6.08
CA GLU A 378 -13.99 13.20 4.93
C GLU A 378 -12.73 12.47 4.50
N ILE A 379 -12.91 11.22 4.04
CA ILE A 379 -11.82 10.39 3.52
C ILE A 379 -11.68 10.63 2.02
N VAL A 380 -10.45 10.80 1.58
CA VAL A 380 -10.08 11.00 0.19
C VAL A 380 -9.01 9.98 -0.17
N ALA A 381 -9.30 9.16 -1.17
CA ALA A 381 -8.39 8.12 -1.67
C ALA A 381 -7.52 8.62 -2.83
N HIS A 382 -6.59 7.80 -3.28
CA HIS A 382 -5.90 7.95 -4.56
C HIS A 382 -6.74 7.39 -5.73
N GLY A 383 -6.80 8.09 -6.87
CA GLY A 383 -7.47 7.62 -8.11
C GLY A 383 -9.00 7.85 -8.27
N LEU A 384 -9.46 7.77 -9.53
CA LEU A 384 -10.83 7.91 -10.08
C LEU A 384 -11.74 8.99 -9.45
N HIS A 385 -11.49 10.25 -9.81
CA HIS A 385 -12.54 11.21 -10.19
C HIS A 385 -11.94 12.15 -11.24
N ARG A 386 -12.59 12.30 -12.40
CA ARG A 386 -12.24 13.35 -13.37
C ARG A 386 -12.65 14.68 -12.74
N TRP A 387 -11.69 15.55 -12.47
CA TRP A 387 -11.92 16.96 -12.13
C TRP A 387 -11.75 17.79 -13.40
N PRO A 388 -12.83 18.41 -13.95
CA PRO A 388 -12.74 19.21 -15.17
C PRO A 388 -12.31 20.67 -14.92
N GLU A 389 -12.55 21.23 -13.73
CA GLU A 389 -12.35 22.66 -13.42
C GLU A 389 -11.50 22.85 -12.16
N GLY A 390 -10.53 23.78 -12.19
CA GLY A 390 -9.70 24.18 -11.03
C GLY A 390 -8.46 23.30 -10.74
N SER A 391 -8.16 22.30 -11.56
CA SER A 391 -6.95 21.45 -11.43
C SER A 391 -5.63 22.22 -11.50
N ASP A 392 -5.65 23.43 -12.07
CA ASP A 392 -4.50 24.32 -12.20
C ASP A 392 -4.19 25.14 -10.94
N LEU A 393 -5.10 25.15 -9.94
CA LEU A 393 -4.96 25.96 -8.73
C LEU A 393 -3.94 25.39 -7.74
N LEU A 394 -3.91 24.06 -7.61
CA LEU A 394 -2.93 23.33 -6.80
C LEU A 394 -2.18 22.37 -7.71
N ARG A 395 -1.01 22.77 -8.20
CA ARG A 395 -0.22 22.02 -9.17
C ARG A 395 0.74 21.05 -8.46
N PRO A 396 0.71 19.76 -8.81
CA PRO A 396 1.69 18.82 -8.29
C PRO A 396 3.04 19.07 -8.98
N ILE A 397 4.10 18.59 -8.35
CA ILE A 397 5.41 18.54 -9.00
C ILE A 397 5.45 17.25 -9.84
N PHE A 398 5.54 17.41 -11.15
CA PHE A 398 5.63 16.28 -12.07
C PHE A 398 7.06 15.75 -12.14
N SER A 399 7.20 14.44 -11.90
CA SER A 399 8.46 13.70 -12.05
C SER A 399 8.28 12.66 -13.18
N SER A 400 9.06 11.58 -13.18
CA SER A 400 8.79 10.36 -13.97
C SER A 400 7.41 9.75 -13.71
N TYR A 401 6.74 10.14 -12.63
CA TYR A 401 5.41 9.68 -12.26
C TYR A 401 4.45 10.84 -12.01
N ASP A 402 3.20 10.64 -12.44
CA ASP A 402 2.09 11.55 -12.18
C ASP A 402 1.69 11.53 -10.69
N ARG A 403 1.75 12.70 -10.05
CA ARG A 403 1.40 12.93 -8.64
C ARG A 403 0.05 13.66 -8.48
N SER A 404 -0.65 13.91 -9.59
CA SER A 404 -1.94 14.60 -9.61
C SER A 404 -3.02 13.91 -8.79
N GLN A 405 -2.90 12.59 -8.60
CA GLN A 405 -3.89 11.75 -7.95
C GLN A 405 -3.58 11.49 -6.47
N HIS A 406 -2.53 12.10 -5.90
CA HIS A 406 -2.22 11.99 -4.47
C HIS A 406 -3.41 12.44 -3.61
N SER A 407 -3.70 11.66 -2.56
CA SER A 407 -4.87 11.88 -1.71
C SER A 407 -4.82 13.22 -0.98
N GLU A 408 -3.64 13.71 -0.60
CA GLU A 408 -3.46 14.99 0.08
C GLU A 408 -3.80 16.17 -0.83
N ARG A 409 -3.34 16.11 -2.09
CA ARG A 409 -3.68 17.13 -3.09
C ARG A 409 -5.18 17.16 -3.34
N ARG A 410 -5.79 15.98 -3.51
CA ARG A 410 -7.23 15.87 -3.76
C ARG A 410 -8.06 16.35 -2.57
N ALA A 411 -7.62 16.06 -1.35
CA ALA A 411 -8.24 16.56 -0.14
C ALA A 411 -8.28 18.08 -0.12
N LEU A 412 -7.16 18.74 -0.43
CA LEU A 412 -7.10 20.20 -0.48
C LEU A 412 -7.85 20.80 -1.67
N LEU A 413 -7.82 20.18 -2.85
CA LEU A 413 -8.65 20.60 -3.98
C LEU A 413 -10.15 20.55 -3.64
N LYS A 414 -10.59 19.54 -2.89
CA LYS A 414 -11.97 19.43 -2.44
C LYS A 414 -12.35 20.52 -1.44
N VAL A 415 -11.45 20.86 -0.52
CA VAL A 415 -11.64 22.00 0.40
C VAL A 415 -11.69 23.30 -0.39
N LEU A 416 -10.73 23.52 -1.28
CA LEU A 416 -10.63 24.70 -2.12
C LEU A 416 -11.90 24.92 -2.96
N GLN A 417 -12.37 23.88 -3.64
CA GLN A 417 -13.60 23.93 -4.42
C GLN A 417 -14.78 24.39 -3.57
N ARG A 418 -14.99 23.77 -2.39
CA ARG A 418 -16.08 24.16 -1.49
C ARG A 418 -15.95 25.58 -0.99
N LEU A 419 -14.74 26.00 -0.63
CA LEU A 419 -14.50 27.37 -0.17
C LEU A 419 -14.81 28.38 -1.28
N LEU A 420 -14.35 28.14 -2.51
CA LEU A 420 -14.58 29.03 -3.65
C LEU A 420 -16.05 29.06 -4.09
N GLU A 421 -16.71 27.90 -4.21
CA GLU A 421 -18.15 27.81 -4.53
C GLU A 421 -19.02 28.55 -3.49
N GLN A 422 -18.57 28.61 -2.24
CA GLN A 422 -19.28 29.28 -1.14
C GLN A 422 -18.85 30.74 -0.95
N GLY A 423 -17.97 31.26 -1.81
CA GLY A 423 -17.55 32.66 -1.84
C GLY A 423 -16.50 33.03 -0.78
N ALA A 424 -15.66 32.09 -0.36
CA ALA A 424 -14.52 32.39 0.50
C ALA A 424 -13.47 33.21 -0.26
N SER A 425 -12.97 34.25 0.38
CA SER A 425 -11.91 35.12 -0.12
C SER A 425 -10.56 34.81 0.56
N PRO A 426 -9.43 35.34 0.06
CA PRO A 426 -8.13 35.24 0.76
C PRO A 426 -8.14 35.81 2.19
N GLY A 427 -9.10 36.69 2.51
CA GLY A 427 -9.31 37.23 3.85
C GLY A 427 -9.99 36.27 4.82
N ALA A 428 -10.41 35.08 4.38
CA ALA A 428 -11.01 34.07 5.24
C ALA A 428 -10.03 33.60 6.32
N THR A 429 -10.55 33.32 7.52
CA THR A 429 -9.78 32.86 8.69
C THR A 429 -10.24 31.48 9.10
N GLY A 430 -9.49 30.79 9.96
CA GLY A 430 -9.93 29.53 10.56
C GLY A 430 -8.91 28.43 10.41
N THR A 431 -9.36 27.19 10.26
CA THR A 431 -8.48 26.02 10.28
C THR A 431 -8.91 24.96 9.28
N VAL A 432 -7.96 24.44 8.53
CA VAL A 432 -8.08 23.24 7.70
C VAL A 432 -7.16 22.19 8.29
N ARG A 433 -7.68 20.99 8.54
CA ARG A 433 -6.93 19.88 9.13
C ARG A 433 -6.83 18.76 8.12
N LEU A 434 -5.63 18.26 7.90
CA LEU A 434 -5.33 17.16 7.00
C LEU A 434 -4.51 16.10 7.73
N PHE A 435 -4.97 14.86 7.69
CA PHE A 435 -4.22 13.69 8.14
C PHE A 435 -3.91 12.78 6.96
N SER A 436 -2.68 12.30 6.86
CA SER A 436 -2.23 11.36 5.82
C SER A 436 -1.77 10.05 6.44
N CYS A 437 -2.18 8.91 5.89
CA CYS A 437 -1.74 7.59 6.40
C CYS A 437 -0.35 7.17 5.90
N HIS A 438 0.37 8.09 5.25
CA HIS A 438 1.72 7.95 4.73
C HIS A 438 2.45 9.29 4.81
N THR A 439 3.78 9.24 4.74
CA THR A 439 4.65 10.42 4.73
C THR A 439 4.42 11.27 3.48
N PRO A 440 4.00 12.55 3.60
CA PRO A 440 3.83 13.44 2.46
C PRO A 440 5.14 13.63 1.68
N CYS A 441 5.06 13.54 0.35
CA CYS A 441 6.21 13.78 -0.52
C CYS A 441 6.44 15.28 -0.78
N VAL A 442 7.56 15.63 -1.43
CA VAL A 442 7.88 17.02 -1.82
C VAL A 442 6.77 17.64 -2.69
N SER A 443 6.11 16.86 -3.55
CA SER A 443 4.94 17.34 -4.30
C SER A 443 3.76 17.70 -3.40
N CYS A 444 3.52 16.97 -2.31
CA CYS A 444 2.45 17.29 -1.37
C CYS A 444 2.79 18.55 -0.56
N LEU A 445 4.05 18.69 -0.13
CA LEU A 445 4.54 19.91 0.53
C LEU A 445 4.34 21.14 -0.37
N SER A 446 4.64 21.03 -1.66
CA SER A 446 4.35 22.11 -2.63
C SER A 446 2.87 22.46 -2.68
N VAL A 447 1.98 21.46 -2.73
CA VAL A 447 0.54 21.70 -2.70
C VAL A 447 0.09 22.37 -1.39
N PHE A 448 0.70 22.03 -0.25
CA PHE A 448 0.40 22.67 1.03
C PHE A 448 0.80 24.15 1.01
N THR A 449 1.98 24.47 0.49
CA THR A 449 2.42 25.87 0.35
C THR A 449 1.53 26.67 -0.59
N GLN A 450 1.07 26.08 -1.70
CA GLN A 450 0.14 26.70 -2.64
C GLN A 450 -1.21 26.99 -1.97
N PHE A 451 -1.75 26.04 -1.21
CA PHE A 451 -3.00 26.25 -0.46
C PHE A 451 -2.85 27.36 0.58
N GLN A 452 -1.74 27.34 1.34
CA GLN A 452 -1.46 28.38 2.35
C GLN A 452 -1.28 29.76 1.72
N ALA A 453 -0.73 29.84 0.50
CA ALA A 453 -0.62 31.09 -0.25
C ALA A 453 -1.98 31.63 -0.73
N LEU A 454 -2.93 30.75 -1.07
CA LEU A 454 -4.29 31.14 -1.46
C LEU A 454 -5.12 31.66 -0.28
N PHE A 455 -4.92 31.09 0.91
CA PHE A 455 -5.61 31.48 2.14
C PHE A 455 -4.63 31.74 3.29
N PRO A 456 -3.92 32.88 3.29
CA PRO A 456 -2.84 33.16 4.24
C PRO A 456 -3.31 33.19 5.69
N ASN A 457 -4.57 33.56 5.94
CA ASN A 457 -5.15 33.66 7.28
C ASN A 457 -5.88 32.38 7.74
N VAL A 458 -6.00 31.37 6.87
CA VAL A 458 -6.50 30.04 7.24
C VAL A 458 -5.32 29.20 7.67
N ARG A 459 -5.36 28.68 8.90
CA ARG A 459 -4.32 27.80 9.42
C ARG A 459 -4.45 26.41 8.81
N LEU A 460 -3.48 26.00 7.99
CA LEU A 460 -3.36 24.60 7.57
C LEU A 460 -2.62 23.80 8.65
N VAL A 461 -3.28 22.77 9.18
CA VAL A 461 -2.73 21.82 10.15
C VAL A 461 -2.57 20.47 9.46
N VAL A 462 -1.35 19.97 9.37
CA VAL A 462 -1.03 18.69 8.73
C VAL A 462 -0.45 17.73 9.75
N ALA A 463 -0.95 16.51 9.74
CA ALA A 463 -0.40 15.38 10.47
C ALA A 463 -0.29 14.17 9.54
N PHE A 464 0.61 13.24 9.86
CA PHE A 464 0.76 12.02 9.08
C PHE A 464 1.29 10.87 9.92
N SER A 465 1.08 9.65 9.42
CA SER A 465 1.72 8.43 9.93
C SER A 465 2.59 7.82 8.82
N PRO A 466 3.85 7.45 9.08
CA PRO A 466 4.64 6.64 8.17
C PRO A 466 3.91 5.35 7.80
N TRP A 467 4.12 4.85 6.58
CA TRP A 467 3.43 3.63 6.13
C TRP A 467 3.75 2.41 7.00
N ALA A 468 4.99 2.30 7.49
CA ALA A 468 5.39 1.23 8.39
C ALA A 468 4.55 1.21 9.68
N GLU A 469 4.31 2.38 10.29
CA GLU A 469 3.44 2.51 11.46
C GLU A 469 1.98 2.18 11.14
N THR A 470 1.45 2.73 10.04
CA THR A 470 0.09 2.45 9.57
C THR A 470 -0.11 0.95 9.37
N ARG A 471 0.87 0.26 8.76
CA ARG A 471 0.85 -1.18 8.53
C ARG A 471 0.98 -1.99 9.81
N ALA A 472 1.93 -1.65 10.68
CA ALA A 472 2.16 -2.34 11.94
C ALA A 472 0.92 -2.29 12.83
N PHE A 473 0.31 -1.10 12.96
CA PHE A 473 -0.96 -0.94 13.66
C PHE A 473 -2.06 -1.84 13.08
N TRP A 474 -2.17 -1.89 11.75
CA TRP A 474 -3.20 -2.66 11.10
C TRP A 474 -2.98 -4.18 11.24
N GLN A 475 -1.72 -4.63 11.26
CA GLN A 475 -1.36 -6.02 11.57
C GLN A 475 -1.70 -6.41 13.01
N GLU A 476 -1.36 -5.56 14.00
CA GLU A 476 -1.77 -5.77 15.39
C GLU A 476 -3.30 -5.89 15.47
N ARG A 477 -4.02 -5.00 14.78
CA ARG A 477 -5.48 -5.01 14.76
C ARG A 477 -6.08 -6.27 14.15
N ILE A 478 -5.58 -6.77 13.02
CA ILE A 478 -6.03 -8.05 12.45
C ILE A 478 -5.80 -9.18 13.44
N TYR A 479 -4.60 -9.25 14.04
CA TYR A 479 -4.27 -10.31 14.99
C TYR A 479 -5.25 -10.33 16.16
N PHE A 480 -5.60 -9.16 16.72
CA PHE A 480 -6.61 -9.08 17.77
C PHE A 480 -8.01 -9.49 17.29
N LEU A 481 -8.43 -9.09 16.09
CA LEU A 481 -9.73 -9.48 15.54
C LEU A 481 -9.81 -11.00 15.26
N ASP A 482 -8.72 -11.62 14.79
CA ASP A 482 -8.61 -13.07 14.60
C ASP A 482 -8.64 -13.82 15.93
N LEU A 483 -7.94 -13.33 16.95
CA LEU A 483 -7.98 -13.89 18.29
C LEU A 483 -9.39 -13.85 18.89
N ILE A 484 -10.14 -12.77 18.66
CA ILE A 484 -11.55 -12.65 19.05
C ILE A 484 -12.40 -13.67 18.28
N SER A 485 -12.23 -13.78 16.97
CA SER A 485 -12.97 -14.76 16.16
C SER A 485 -12.74 -16.19 16.64
N LYS A 486 -11.50 -16.55 16.98
CA LYS A 486 -11.16 -17.86 17.56
C LYS A 486 -11.76 -18.06 18.94
N ALA A 487 -11.78 -17.02 19.78
CA ALA A 487 -12.46 -17.07 21.07
C ALA A 487 -13.98 -17.26 20.90
N ASP A 488 -14.57 -16.64 19.88
CA ASP A 488 -15.98 -16.80 19.51
C ASP A 488 -16.29 -18.24 19.06
N GLU A 489 -15.42 -18.85 18.25
CA GLU A 489 -15.53 -20.25 17.83
C GLU A 489 -15.45 -21.20 19.03
N ILE A 490 -14.48 -21.03 19.92
CA ILE A 490 -14.32 -21.84 21.13
C ILE A 490 -15.54 -21.69 22.07
N ALA A 491 -16.07 -20.49 22.21
CA ALA A 491 -17.28 -20.24 23.01
C ALA A 491 -18.52 -20.93 22.40
N GLN A 492 -18.63 -20.95 21.07
CA GLN A 492 -19.71 -21.66 20.37
C GLN A 492 -19.57 -23.18 20.49
N GLU A 493 -18.36 -23.73 20.36
CA GLU A 493 -18.09 -25.16 20.57
C GLU A 493 -18.36 -25.60 22.01
N ALA A 494 -17.96 -24.81 23.00
CA ALA A 494 -18.26 -25.06 24.41
C ALA A 494 -19.77 -24.96 24.73
N GLY A 495 -20.51 -24.13 23.99
CA GLY A 495 -21.97 -24.09 24.01
C GLY A 495 -22.62 -25.32 23.36
N GLY A 496 -22.07 -25.81 22.25
CA GLY A 496 -22.54 -27.00 21.53
C GLY A 496 -22.24 -28.33 22.22
N LEU A 497 -21.13 -28.42 22.96
CA LEU A 497 -20.76 -29.58 23.78
C LEU A 497 -21.74 -29.83 24.95
N LYS A 498 -22.51 -28.83 25.39
CA LYS A 498 -23.58 -29.01 26.37
C LYS A 498 -24.88 -29.56 25.77
N ALA A 499 -25.05 -29.48 24.44
CA ALA A 499 -26.25 -29.99 23.75
C ALA A 499 -26.12 -31.46 23.32
N SER A 500 -24.91 -32.01 23.26
CA SER A 500 -24.64 -33.38 22.77
C SER A 500 -24.54 -34.45 23.87
N GLN A 501 -24.82 -34.12 25.13
CA GLN A 501 -24.86 -35.08 26.25
C GLN A 501 -26.28 -35.55 26.66
N LYS A 502 -27.28 -35.42 25.79
CA LYS A 502 -28.59 -36.06 25.95
C LYS A 502 -29.05 -36.71 24.67
N ASP A 503 -28.50 -37.88 24.35
CA ASP A 503 -29.23 -38.83 23.52
C ASP A 503 -28.87 -40.28 23.88
N GLY A 504 -29.93 -41.04 24.15
CA GLY A 504 -29.94 -42.49 24.30
C GLY A 504 -31.35 -42.94 24.70
N PRO A 505 -31.83 -44.09 24.23
CA PRO A 505 -31.99 -44.49 22.83
C PRO A 505 -33.49 -44.60 22.48
N LYS A 506 -33.91 -44.22 21.26
CA LYS A 506 -35.28 -44.48 20.77
C LYS A 506 -35.28 -45.61 19.75
N SER A 507 -36.07 -46.64 20.08
CA SER A 507 -36.56 -47.71 19.23
C SER A 507 -37.59 -47.23 18.20
N LYS A 508 -37.69 -47.99 17.10
CA LYS A 508 -38.61 -47.95 15.94
C LYS A 508 -40.09 -47.61 16.25
N PRO A 509 -40.87 -47.04 15.30
CA PRO A 509 -41.67 -47.82 14.31
C PRO A 509 -41.65 -47.19 12.89
N GLU A 510 -41.82 -47.88 11.76
CA GLU A 510 -42.97 -48.62 11.19
C GLU A 510 -43.95 -47.74 10.37
N GLU A 511 -44.19 -48.25 9.15
CA GLU A 511 -44.89 -47.86 7.90
C GLU A 511 -46.01 -46.78 7.79
N ALA A 512 -46.09 -46.27 6.55
CA ALA A 512 -46.99 -45.28 5.90
C ALA A 512 -48.44 -45.82 5.68
N PRO A 513 -49.40 -45.23 4.88
CA PRO A 513 -49.37 -44.10 3.92
C PRO A 513 -50.70 -43.24 3.90
N PRO A 514 -51.22 -42.68 2.79
CA PRO A 514 -50.76 -41.55 1.95
C PRO A 514 -51.84 -40.43 1.73
N GLY A 515 -51.46 -39.38 0.98
CA GLY A 515 -52.35 -38.49 0.21
C GLY A 515 -52.22 -37.00 0.56
N ASP A 516 -52.39 -36.02 -0.33
CA ASP A 516 -52.47 -35.94 -1.79
C ASP A 516 -52.39 -34.42 -2.14
N GLU A 517 -51.95 -34.09 -3.35
CA GLU A 517 -52.03 -32.81 -4.08
C GLU A 517 -51.49 -31.50 -3.43
N GLY A 518 -50.73 -30.62 -4.11
CA GLY A 518 -50.30 -30.56 -5.48
C GLY A 518 -49.69 -29.19 -5.82
N LYS A 519 -49.01 -29.19 -6.98
CA LYS A 519 -48.74 -28.08 -7.92
C LYS A 519 -47.67 -27.02 -7.62
N GLY A 520 -46.78 -26.91 -8.62
CA GLY A 520 -46.18 -25.66 -9.08
C GLY A 520 -44.67 -25.64 -8.96
N SER A 521 -43.92 -26.20 -9.93
CA SER A 521 -43.29 -25.45 -11.05
C SER A 521 -42.21 -24.47 -10.59
N ALA A 522 -40.98 -24.42 -11.10
CA ALA A 522 -40.23 -25.13 -12.12
C ALA A 522 -38.73 -24.84 -11.80
N SER A 523 -37.85 -25.84 -11.82
CA SER A 523 -36.71 -26.04 -12.73
C SER A 523 -35.70 -24.88 -12.87
N PRO A 524 -34.45 -25.13 -13.31
CA PRO A 524 -33.49 -26.20 -12.98
C PRO A 524 -32.13 -25.60 -12.50
N LYS A 525 -31.28 -26.27 -11.71
CA LYS A 525 -30.38 -27.39 -12.09
C LYS A 525 -29.47 -26.98 -13.27
N GLU A 526 -28.15 -27.10 -13.21
CA GLU A 526 -27.41 -28.37 -13.19
C GLU A 526 -25.90 -28.02 -13.18
N GLU A 527 -25.08 -28.63 -12.31
CA GLU A 527 -24.25 -29.83 -12.57
C GLU A 527 -22.92 -29.48 -13.29
N GLU A 528 -21.77 -30.10 -13.07
CA GLU A 528 -21.47 -31.44 -12.56
C GLU A 528 -19.96 -31.59 -12.26
N THR A 529 -19.65 -32.54 -11.36
CA THR A 529 -18.53 -33.54 -11.32
C THR A 529 -17.07 -33.13 -11.57
N GLY A 530 -16.14 -33.35 -10.63
CA GLY A 530 -15.41 -34.61 -10.33
C GLY A 530 -13.89 -34.42 -10.64
N PRO A 531 -12.90 -35.32 -10.32
CA PRO A 531 -12.96 -36.64 -9.65
C PRO A 531 -11.83 -36.99 -8.61
N ALA A 532 -11.99 -38.16 -7.96
CA ALA A 532 -11.04 -39.27 -7.61
C ALA A 532 -9.81 -39.17 -6.64
N ALA A 533 -9.93 -39.91 -5.49
CA ALA A 533 -9.14 -41.05 -4.92
C ALA A 533 -7.59 -41.00 -4.68
N PRO A 534 -6.91 -41.98 -3.98
CA PRO A 534 -7.33 -43.17 -3.18
C PRO A 534 -6.54 -43.47 -1.83
N GLU A 535 -6.98 -44.54 -1.12
CA GLU A 535 -6.22 -45.56 -0.29
C GLU A 535 -5.43 -45.15 1.00
N ALA A 536 -5.22 -45.95 2.07
CA ALA A 536 -5.62 -47.30 2.55
C ALA A 536 -5.25 -47.49 4.06
N SER A 537 -5.84 -48.53 4.69
CA SER A 537 -5.32 -49.40 5.81
C SER A 537 -5.30 -48.97 7.31
N LYS A 538 -6.23 -49.57 8.10
CA LYS A 538 -6.12 -50.47 9.32
C LYS A 538 -4.89 -50.41 10.28
N PRO A 539 -4.90 -50.98 11.53
CA PRO A 539 -5.93 -51.79 12.22
C PRO A 539 -6.22 -51.44 13.73
N SER A 540 -7.13 -52.27 14.27
CA SER A 540 -7.79 -52.43 15.57
C SER A 540 -7.03 -53.21 16.69
N GLN A 541 -7.67 -53.32 17.87
CA GLN A 541 -7.60 -54.33 18.98
C GLN A 541 -7.20 -53.70 20.36
N GLU A 542 -7.67 -54.09 21.55
CA GLU A 542 -8.57 -55.15 22.07
C GLU A 542 -8.85 -54.96 23.58
N ALA A 543 -9.93 -55.62 24.07
CA ALA A 543 -10.15 -56.25 25.40
C ALA A 543 -10.16 -55.37 26.68
N SER A 544 -10.91 -55.63 27.76
CA SER A 544 -11.46 -56.85 28.41
C SER A 544 -12.62 -56.45 29.37
N ALA A 545 -13.74 -57.19 29.50
CA ALA A 545 -14.08 -58.20 30.54
C ALA A 545 -13.72 -57.78 32.00
N GLU A 546 -14.51 -57.94 33.07
CA GLU A 546 -15.52 -58.96 33.41
C GLU A 546 -16.29 -58.59 34.72
N SER A 547 -17.60 -58.85 34.73
CA SER A 547 -18.42 -59.53 35.77
C SER A 547 -18.69 -59.03 37.22
N ARG A 548 -20.01 -59.11 37.52
CA ARG A 548 -20.71 -59.72 38.70
C ARG A 548 -20.79 -58.91 40.00
N GLU A 549 -21.87 -58.91 40.79
CA GLU A 549 -22.90 -59.94 41.08
C GLU A 549 -24.08 -59.34 41.90
N LYS A 550 -25.31 -59.89 41.72
CA LYS A 550 -26.38 -60.19 42.72
C LYS A 550 -26.98 -59.05 43.59
N ALA A 551 -28.26 -59.05 44.02
CA ALA A 551 -29.33 -60.05 44.06
C ALA A 551 -30.70 -59.36 44.11
N SER A 552 -31.71 -60.09 43.65
CA SER A 552 -33.15 -59.91 43.83
C SER A 552 -33.62 -60.29 45.24
N ASP A 553 -34.65 -59.61 45.75
CA ASP A 553 -35.79 -60.30 46.39
C ASP A 553 -37.03 -59.39 46.42
N GLU A 554 -38.16 -60.03 46.20
CA GLU A 554 -39.51 -59.50 46.00
C GLU A 554 -40.14 -58.99 47.31
N GLN A 555 -41.00 -57.97 47.21
CA GLN A 555 -42.33 -58.01 47.83
C GLN A 555 -43.27 -56.94 47.26
N GLU A 556 -44.46 -57.40 46.86
CA GLU A 556 -45.62 -56.60 46.45
C GLU A 556 -46.11 -55.67 47.58
N SER A 557 -46.48 -54.43 47.23
CA SER A 557 -47.90 -53.99 47.18
C SER A 557 -48.08 -52.50 47.47
N LYS A 558 -49.04 -51.93 46.73
CA LYS A 558 -49.80 -50.68 46.92
C LYS A 558 -49.37 -49.44 46.14
N GLU A 559 -50.25 -49.12 45.18
CA GLU A 559 -50.47 -47.83 44.54
C GLU A 559 -50.73 -46.70 45.54
N GLU A 560 -50.14 -45.53 45.29
CA GLU A 560 -50.84 -44.23 45.17
C GLU A 560 -49.93 -43.21 44.42
N PRO A 561 -50.51 -42.15 43.78
CA PRO A 561 -50.02 -41.61 42.51
C PRO A 561 -49.04 -40.43 42.62
N GLY A 562 -48.06 -40.39 41.72
CA GLY A 562 -47.26 -39.20 41.40
C GLY A 562 -47.99 -38.23 40.44
N PRO A 563 -47.65 -36.93 40.44
CA PRO A 563 -48.37 -35.90 39.67
C PRO A 563 -48.10 -35.98 38.16
N PRO A 564 -48.96 -35.39 37.31
CA PRO A 564 -49.06 -35.74 35.89
C PRO A 564 -47.94 -35.17 35.01
N ALA A 565 -47.62 -35.92 33.96
CA ALA A 565 -46.57 -35.70 32.95
C ALA A 565 -46.68 -34.40 32.11
N SER A 566 -47.65 -33.53 32.37
CA SER A 566 -47.82 -32.26 31.63
C SER A 566 -46.90 -31.13 32.10
N LYS A 567 -46.43 -31.17 33.36
CA LYS A 567 -45.52 -30.13 33.87
C LYS A 567 -44.07 -30.31 33.43
N GLU A 568 -43.64 -31.53 33.09
CA GLU A 568 -42.26 -31.78 32.66
C GLU A 568 -42.00 -31.41 31.21
N SER A 569 -42.99 -31.52 30.32
CA SER A 569 -42.87 -31.08 28.91
C SER A 569 -42.86 -29.56 28.79
N GLU A 570 -43.73 -28.86 29.51
CA GLU A 570 -43.77 -27.39 29.55
C GLU A 570 -42.50 -26.81 30.20
N LEU A 571 -41.95 -27.48 31.23
CA LEU A 571 -40.68 -27.08 31.85
C LEU A 571 -39.47 -27.32 30.94
N LYS A 572 -39.56 -28.29 30.00
CA LYS A 572 -38.52 -28.56 29.00
C LYS A 572 -38.54 -27.53 27.88
N GLU A 573 -39.70 -27.25 27.28
CA GLU A 573 -39.86 -26.21 26.26
C GLU A 573 -39.52 -24.81 26.82
N ALA A 574 -39.90 -24.51 28.07
CA ALA A 574 -39.52 -23.27 28.72
C ALA A 574 -37.99 -23.17 28.98
N LYS A 575 -37.32 -24.30 29.25
CA LYS A 575 -35.85 -24.33 29.41
C LYS A 575 -35.12 -24.20 28.06
N GLU A 576 -35.63 -24.82 27.00
CA GLU A 576 -35.07 -24.71 25.64
C GLU A 576 -35.27 -23.30 25.06
N SER A 577 -36.44 -22.69 25.25
CA SER A 577 -36.71 -21.30 24.90
C SER A 577 -35.81 -20.32 25.67
N LYS A 578 -35.59 -20.57 26.97
CA LYS A 578 -34.67 -19.77 27.80
C LYS A 578 -33.21 -19.95 27.40
N ALA A 579 -32.80 -21.15 26.97
CA ALA A 579 -31.46 -21.42 26.46
C ALA A 579 -31.22 -20.78 25.09
N ALA A 580 -32.21 -20.82 24.18
CA ALA A 580 -32.14 -20.12 22.89
C ALA A 580 -32.08 -18.60 23.06
N LYS A 581 -32.84 -18.05 24.01
CA LYS A 581 -32.76 -16.63 24.38
C LYS A 581 -31.40 -16.27 24.97
N ALA A 582 -30.86 -17.09 25.87
CA ALA A 582 -29.53 -16.88 26.45
C ALA A 582 -28.40 -16.98 25.40
N ALA A 583 -28.53 -17.88 24.42
CA ALA A 583 -27.57 -17.99 23.32
C ALA A 583 -27.64 -16.77 22.37
N LYS A 584 -28.84 -16.22 22.14
CA LYS A 584 -29.02 -14.98 21.38
C LYS A 584 -28.46 -13.77 22.13
N GLU A 585 -28.73 -13.66 23.43
CA GLU A 585 -28.20 -12.61 24.31
C GLU A 585 -26.67 -12.69 24.39
N ALA A 586 -26.10 -13.89 24.53
CA ALA A 586 -24.64 -14.09 24.50
C ALA A 586 -24.04 -13.70 23.14
N LYS A 587 -24.71 -13.99 22.03
CA LYS A 587 -24.26 -13.58 20.68
C LYS A 587 -24.29 -12.06 20.52
N GLU A 588 -25.33 -11.39 21.03
CA GLU A 588 -25.45 -9.93 21.01
C GLU A 588 -24.40 -9.27 21.93
N GLU A 589 -24.13 -9.84 23.12
CA GLU A 589 -23.10 -9.40 24.05
C GLU A 589 -21.68 -9.54 23.48
N VAL A 590 -21.42 -10.66 22.78
CA VAL A 590 -20.14 -10.90 22.09
C VAL A 590 -19.92 -9.91 20.93
N VAL A 591 -20.96 -9.65 20.12
CA VAL A 591 -20.89 -8.63 19.05
C VAL A 591 -20.64 -7.23 19.64
N ALA A 592 -21.29 -6.90 20.77
CA ALA A 592 -21.04 -5.66 21.49
C ALA A 592 -19.60 -5.58 22.00
N ARG A 593 -19.07 -6.66 22.60
CA ARG A 593 -17.71 -6.74 23.11
C ARG A 593 -16.64 -6.61 22.03
N ARG A 594 -16.89 -7.19 20.85
CA ARG A 594 -16.05 -7.03 19.65
C ARG A 594 -16.00 -5.58 19.20
N SER A 595 -17.14 -4.88 19.20
CA SER A 595 -17.24 -3.46 18.86
C SER A 595 -16.49 -2.57 19.88
N GLU A 596 -16.63 -2.87 21.17
CA GLU A 596 -15.93 -2.15 22.26
C GLU A 596 -14.41 -2.28 22.14
N ILE A 597 -13.89 -3.49 21.88
CA ILE A 597 -12.45 -3.73 21.74
C ILE A 597 -11.90 -3.09 20.46
N ALA A 598 -12.64 -3.17 19.35
CA ALA A 598 -12.25 -2.47 18.12
C ALA A 598 -12.12 -0.96 18.35
N THR A 599 -13.08 -0.37 19.07
CA THR A 599 -13.06 1.04 19.47
C THR A 599 -11.89 1.35 20.42
N ALA A 600 -11.56 0.45 21.35
CA ALA A 600 -10.43 0.59 22.25
C ALA A 600 -9.08 0.55 21.52
N ILE A 601 -8.92 -0.34 20.53
CA ILE A 601 -7.72 -0.42 19.67
C ILE A 601 -7.56 0.86 18.85
N GLU A 602 -8.65 1.37 18.26
CA GLU A 602 -8.63 2.63 17.50
C GLU A 602 -8.28 3.83 18.41
N THR A 603 -8.82 3.86 19.62
CA THR A 603 -8.48 4.86 20.63
C THR A 603 -7.01 4.73 21.04
N ALA A 604 -6.50 3.50 21.20
CA ALA A 604 -5.10 3.24 21.52
C ALA A 604 -4.17 3.70 20.40
N TRP A 605 -4.53 3.54 19.12
CA TRP A 605 -3.75 4.09 18.00
C TRP A 605 -3.75 5.62 17.95
N GLY A 606 -4.87 6.21 18.37
CA GLY A 606 -4.96 7.64 18.64
C GLY A 606 -3.97 8.10 19.71
N ARG A 607 -3.73 7.26 20.73
CA ARG A 607 -2.87 7.56 21.88
C ARG A 607 -1.41 7.10 21.75
N LYS A 608 -1.08 6.06 20.98
CA LYS A 608 0.28 5.42 20.92
C LYS A 608 1.42 6.36 20.44
N ASN A 609 1.13 7.58 20.02
CA ASN A 609 2.13 8.62 19.71
C ASN A 609 2.25 9.72 20.80
N THR A 610 1.66 9.54 21.98
CA THR A 610 1.87 10.45 23.13
C THR A 610 3.09 10.06 23.98
N GLU A 611 3.71 8.89 23.77
CA GLU A 611 4.82 8.40 24.61
C GLU A 611 6.18 8.31 23.90
N ASN A 612 6.27 8.57 22.60
CA ASN A 612 7.52 8.58 21.82
C ASN A 612 7.90 9.99 21.32
N ALA A 613 7.68 11.02 22.14
CA ALA A 613 8.35 12.30 21.93
C ALA A 613 9.80 12.20 22.45
N PRO A 614 10.80 12.74 21.73
CA PRO A 614 12.16 12.80 22.23
C PRO A 614 12.16 13.65 23.51
N ASN A 615 12.65 13.09 24.61
CA ASN A 615 13.06 13.90 25.74
C ASN A 615 14.04 14.96 25.19
N ARG A 616 13.68 16.21 25.45
CA ARG A 616 14.32 17.46 24.99
C ARG A 616 15.83 17.47 25.05
#